data_AF-A0A9E1TP91-F1
#
_entry.id   AF-A0A9E1TP91-F1
#
_cell.length_a   1.000
_cell.length_b   1.000
_cell.length_c   1.000
_cell.angle_alpha   90.00
_cell.angle_beta   90.00
_cell.angle_gamma   90.00
#
_symmetry.space_group_name_H-M   'P 1'
#
loop_
_entity.id
_entity.type
_entity.pdbx_description
1 polymer ?
#
loop_
_entity_poly.entity_id
_entity_poly.type
_entity_poly.pdbx_seq_one_letter_code
_entity_poly.pdbx_strand_id
1 'polypeptide(L)'
;NKKLDFVWLLGADEVDIDRLDGAFVVYQGHHGDKGAHGADVVLPGAAYTEKDGIYVNTEGRVQYSNRAAFPPGEAREDWAIIRAFSGHINKTIGMDSLSEVREALCEAYPHFAEGDAIANAKWSKFGGRGKMDATPITNSLDNFHMTCAISRASETMAECRKALLDDTVDETAISSTVAAE
;
A
#
# COMPACT_ATOMS: atom_id res chain seq x y z
N ASN A 1 -19.46 7.72 16.59
CA ASN A 1 -18.39 6.79 16.16
C ASN A 1 -18.81 5.37 16.48
N LYS A 2 -19.06 4.54 15.46
CA LYS A 2 -19.20 3.10 15.69
C LYS A 2 -17.80 2.54 15.94
N LYS A 3 -17.62 1.80 17.03
CA LYS A 3 -16.40 1.03 17.28
C LYS A 3 -16.34 -0.10 16.25
N LEU A 4 -15.17 -0.37 15.69
CA LEU A 4 -14.95 -1.50 14.78
C LEU A 4 -14.62 -2.72 15.63
N ASP A 5 -15.26 -3.86 15.35
CA ASP A 5 -14.99 -5.12 16.07
C ASP A 5 -13.94 -5.98 15.34
N PHE A 6 -13.78 -5.79 14.02
CA PHE A 6 -12.86 -6.56 13.17
C PHE A 6 -12.27 -5.65 12.08
N VAL A 7 -10.96 -5.79 11.82
CA VAL A 7 -10.25 -5.03 10.79
C VAL A 7 -9.32 -5.96 10.02
N TRP A 8 -9.42 -5.92 8.68
CA TRP A 8 -8.50 -6.63 7.79
C TRP A 8 -7.58 -5.61 7.11
N LEU A 9 -6.30 -5.62 7.47
CA LEU A 9 -5.26 -4.78 6.90
C LEU A 9 -4.59 -5.53 5.74
N LEU A 10 -4.93 -5.18 4.50
CA LEU A 10 -4.27 -5.74 3.31
C LEU A 10 -3.05 -4.88 2.94
N GLY A 11 -1.87 -5.28 3.40
CA GLY A 11 -0.59 -4.59 3.16
C GLY A 11 -0.57 -3.15 3.66
N ALA A 12 -1.39 -2.83 4.66
CA ALA A 12 -1.63 -1.47 5.12
C ALA A 12 -0.78 -1.16 6.35
N ASP A 13 0.31 -0.42 6.15
CA ASP A 13 1.27 -0.05 7.20
C ASP A 13 1.23 1.44 7.58
N GLU A 14 0.49 2.27 6.83
CA GLU A 14 0.26 3.71 7.13
C GLU A 14 -1.01 3.95 7.95
N VAL A 15 -1.44 2.95 8.72
CA VAL A 15 -2.65 3.02 9.55
C VAL A 15 -2.26 3.40 10.98
N ASP A 16 -3.02 4.33 11.55
CA ASP A 16 -2.94 4.66 12.97
C ASP A 16 -3.56 3.51 13.79
N ILE A 17 -2.69 2.62 14.27
CA ILE A 17 -3.06 1.39 15.00
C ILE A 17 -3.76 1.71 16.33
N ASP A 18 -3.45 2.85 16.96
CA ASP A 18 -4.08 3.25 18.23
C ASP A 18 -5.60 3.46 18.06
N ARG A 19 -6.04 3.80 16.84
CA ARG A 19 -7.46 3.93 16.51
C ARG A 19 -8.17 2.59 16.35
N LEU A 20 -7.44 1.49 16.29
CA LEU A 20 -7.96 0.13 16.16
C LEU A 20 -8.13 -0.58 17.51
N ASP A 21 -7.90 0.14 18.63
CA ASP A 21 -8.01 -0.43 19.98
C ASP A 21 -9.36 -1.14 20.23
N GLY A 22 -9.26 -2.42 20.60
CA GLY A 22 -10.38 -3.32 20.85
C GLY A 22 -11.06 -3.91 19.62
N ALA A 23 -10.53 -3.71 18.41
CA ALA A 23 -10.88 -4.51 17.24
C ALA A 23 -9.98 -5.75 17.13
N PHE A 24 -10.49 -6.84 16.57
CA PHE A 24 -9.65 -7.97 16.16
C PHE A 24 -9.00 -7.65 14.80
N VAL A 25 -7.68 -7.57 14.77
CA VAL A 25 -6.90 -7.09 13.62
C VAL A 25 -6.21 -8.25 12.91
N VAL A 26 -6.53 -8.45 11.63
CA VAL A 26 -5.82 -9.36 10.73
C VAL A 26 -4.94 -8.53 9.81
N TYR A 27 -3.63 -8.76 9.82
CA TYR A 27 -2.71 -8.20 8.84
C TYR A 27 -2.35 -9.24 7.79
N GLN A 28 -2.65 -8.93 6.53
CA GLN A 28 -2.23 -9.71 5.38
C GLN A 28 -1.20 -8.90 4.58
N GLY A 29 0.07 -9.26 4.65
CA GLY A 29 1.14 -8.53 3.97
C GLY A 29 2.42 -9.35 3.90
N HIS A 30 3.45 -8.77 3.28
CA HIS A 30 4.70 -9.47 2.97
C HIS A 30 5.90 -8.98 3.80
N HIS A 31 5.82 -7.80 4.42
CA HIS A 31 6.80 -7.30 5.40
C HIS A 31 6.11 -7.08 6.75
N GLY A 32 6.85 -7.24 7.85
CA GLY A 32 6.37 -6.90 9.18
C GLY A 32 6.76 -5.47 9.55
N ASP A 33 5.86 -4.51 9.37
CA ASP A 33 6.01 -3.12 9.83
C ASP A 33 4.88 -2.78 10.81
N LYS A 34 4.50 -1.51 10.98
CA LYS A 34 3.48 -1.05 11.94
C LYS A 34 2.18 -1.84 11.88
N GLY A 35 1.68 -2.17 10.69
CA GLY A 35 0.43 -2.91 10.51
C GLY A 35 0.49 -4.32 11.09
N ALA A 36 1.62 -5.01 10.88
CA ALA A 36 1.85 -6.35 11.40
C ALA A 36 2.07 -6.36 12.92
N HIS A 37 2.75 -5.33 13.48
CA HIS A 37 2.98 -5.22 14.92
C HIS A 37 1.68 -5.04 15.71
N GLY A 38 0.70 -4.36 15.11
CA GLY A 38 -0.62 -4.14 15.70
C GLY A 38 -1.64 -5.26 15.49
N ALA A 39 -1.25 -6.37 14.86
CA ALA A 39 -2.18 -7.42 14.45
C ALA A 39 -2.29 -8.55 15.48
N ASP A 40 -3.50 -9.10 15.63
CA ASP A 40 -3.74 -10.34 16.36
C ASP A 40 -3.33 -11.57 15.54
N VAL A 41 -3.49 -11.48 14.21
CA VAL A 41 -3.14 -12.53 13.25
C VAL A 41 -2.40 -11.94 12.07
N VAL A 42 -1.27 -12.55 11.71
CA VAL A 42 -0.48 -12.21 10.52
C VAL A 42 -0.62 -13.32 9.48
N LEU A 43 -1.05 -12.95 8.28
CA LEU A 43 -1.17 -13.83 7.11
C LEU A 43 -0.10 -13.43 6.07
N PRO A 44 0.92 -14.27 5.80
CA PRO A 44 2.00 -13.90 4.91
C PRO A 44 1.54 -13.89 3.44
N GLY A 45 1.45 -12.70 2.86
CA GLY A 45 1.17 -12.44 1.45
C GLY A 45 2.43 -12.42 0.58
N ALA A 46 2.24 -12.31 -0.73
CA ALA A 46 3.32 -12.25 -1.72
C ALA A 46 3.73 -10.80 -2.05
N ALA A 47 5.03 -10.55 -2.19
CA ALA A 47 5.53 -9.25 -2.66
C ALA A 47 5.20 -9.01 -4.15
N TYR A 48 5.39 -7.78 -4.64
CA TYR A 48 5.06 -7.42 -6.03
C TYR A 48 5.85 -8.22 -7.09
N THR A 49 7.04 -8.70 -6.75
CA THR A 49 7.89 -9.55 -7.60
C THR A 49 7.50 -11.04 -7.54
N GLU A 50 6.60 -11.41 -6.64
CA GLU A 50 6.31 -12.81 -6.29
C GLU A 50 4.90 -13.25 -6.73
N LYS A 51 4.19 -12.38 -7.44
CA LYS A 51 2.82 -12.63 -7.91
C LYS A 51 2.55 -11.97 -9.25
N ASP A 52 1.63 -12.55 -10.00
CA ASP A 52 1.11 -11.94 -11.22
C ASP A 52 0.05 -10.89 -10.85
N GLY A 53 0.43 -9.61 -10.93
CA GLY A 53 -0.37 -8.48 -10.47
C GLY A 53 -0.91 -7.63 -11.60
N ILE A 54 -2.01 -6.93 -11.32
CA ILE A 54 -2.50 -5.84 -12.15
C ILE A 54 -2.40 -4.56 -11.33
N TYR A 55 -1.70 -3.56 -11.86
CA TYR A 55 -1.53 -2.25 -11.22
C TYR A 55 -2.06 -1.16 -12.15
N VAL A 56 -2.60 -0.10 -11.58
CA VAL A 56 -3.04 1.08 -12.33
C VAL A 56 -2.25 2.29 -11.83
N ASN A 57 -1.60 2.99 -12.75
CA ASN A 57 -0.81 4.18 -12.40
C ASN A 57 -1.71 5.45 -12.35
N THR A 58 -1.11 6.60 -12.05
CA THR A 58 -1.84 7.87 -11.85
C THR A 58 -2.48 8.44 -13.13
N GLU A 59 -2.02 8.05 -14.31
CA GLU A 59 -2.63 8.42 -15.59
C GLU A 59 -3.75 7.46 -16.02
N GLY A 60 -4.03 6.42 -15.22
CA GLY A 60 -5.10 5.45 -15.47
C GLY A 60 -4.69 4.28 -16.37
N ARG A 61 -3.39 4.09 -16.62
CA ARG A 61 -2.87 2.98 -17.43
C ARG A 61 -2.84 1.69 -16.62
N VAL A 62 -3.41 0.63 -17.19
CA VAL A 62 -3.39 -0.73 -16.61
C VAL A 62 -2.08 -1.43 -17.00
N GLN A 63 -1.34 -1.90 -16.00
CA GLN A 63 -0.04 -2.54 -16.16
C GLN A 63 -0.05 -3.93 -15.52
N TYR A 64 0.62 -4.88 -16.17
CA TYR A 64 0.75 -6.24 -15.69
C TYR A 64 2.14 -6.46 -15.12
N SER A 65 2.22 -7.00 -13.90
CA SER A 65 3.46 -7.57 -13.38
C SER A 65 3.44 -9.08 -13.57
N ASN A 66 4.58 -9.63 -13.97
CA ASN A 66 4.79 -11.07 -14.02
C ASN A 66 5.60 -11.51 -12.80
N ARG A 67 5.26 -12.65 -12.24
CA ARG A 67 6.00 -13.27 -11.15
C ARG A 67 7.44 -13.57 -11.58
N ALA A 68 8.40 -13.00 -10.85
CA ALA A 68 9.83 -13.23 -11.03
C ALA A 68 10.38 -14.34 -10.11
N ALA A 69 9.83 -14.46 -8.90
CA ALA A 69 10.20 -15.47 -7.91
C ALA A 69 8.97 -16.03 -7.20
N PHE A 70 9.08 -17.16 -6.51
CA PHE A 70 7.99 -17.67 -5.67
C PHE A 70 8.00 -16.97 -4.31
N PRO A 71 6.83 -16.78 -3.67
CA PRO A 71 6.76 -16.26 -2.31
C PRO A 71 7.57 -17.13 -1.34
N PRO A 72 8.31 -16.55 -0.38
CA PRO A 72 9.15 -17.30 0.53
C PRO A 72 8.34 -18.12 1.54
N GLY A 73 8.85 -19.30 1.88
CA GLY A 73 8.28 -20.16 2.92
C GLY A 73 6.83 -20.54 2.68
N GLU A 74 5.95 -20.20 3.62
CA GLU A 74 4.51 -20.49 3.54
C GLU A 74 3.67 -19.32 3.03
N ALA A 75 4.30 -18.25 2.54
CA ALA A 75 3.58 -17.13 1.92
C ALA A 75 2.74 -17.59 0.71
N ARG A 76 1.64 -16.89 0.46
CA ARG A 76 0.70 -17.19 -0.63
C ARG A 76 0.33 -15.92 -1.37
N GLU A 77 -0.15 -16.07 -2.60
CA GLU A 77 -0.71 -14.94 -3.35
C GLU A 77 -1.94 -14.38 -2.63
N ASP A 78 -2.09 -13.05 -2.65
CA ASP A 78 -3.05 -12.37 -1.77
C ASP A 78 -4.50 -12.76 -2.03
N TRP A 79 -4.87 -12.94 -3.30
CA TRP A 79 -6.21 -13.36 -3.70
C TRP A 79 -6.54 -14.76 -3.17
N ALA A 80 -5.54 -15.66 -3.14
CA ALA A 80 -5.72 -17.03 -2.67
C ALA A 80 -5.95 -17.09 -1.16
N ILE A 81 -5.28 -16.21 -0.38
CA ILE A 81 -5.51 -16.07 1.07
C ILE A 81 -6.96 -15.65 1.33
N ILE A 82 -7.43 -14.61 0.65
CA ILE A 82 -8.81 -14.09 0.78
C ILE A 82 -9.81 -15.17 0.34
N ARG A 83 -9.54 -15.85 -0.77
CA ARG A 83 -10.39 -16.96 -1.25
C ARG A 83 -10.46 -18.11 -0.25
N ALA A 84 -9.35 -18.51 0.35
CA ALA A 84 -9.32 -19.55 1.37
C ALA A 84 -10.09 -19.13 2.64
N PHE A 85 -9.89 -17.90 3.11
CA PHE A 85 -10.62 -17.34 4.24
C PHE A 85 -12.14 -17.32 3.99
N SER A 86 -12.57 -16.92 2.78
CA SER A 86 -13.97 -16.93 2.38
C SER A 86 -14.62 -18.31 2.49
N GLY A 87 -13.86 -19.38 2.18
CA GLY A 87 -14.30 -20.76 2.36
C GLY A 87 -14.39 -21.15 3.83
N HIS A 88 -13.41 -20.74 4.64
CA HIS A 88 -13.39 -21.03 6.08
C HIS A 88 -14.61 -20.46 6.82
N ILE A 89 -15.09 -19.28 6.42
CA ILE A 89 -16.29 -18.65 7.01
C ILE A 89 -17.61 -19.05 6.31
N ASN A 90 -17.59 -20.02 5.40
CA ASN A 90 -18.74 -20.45 4.61
C ASN A 90 -19.40 -19.31 3.80
N LYS A 91 -18.59 -18.37 3.30
CA LYS A 91 -18.99 -17.25 2.41
C LYS A 91 -18.14 -17.26 1.14
N THR A 92 -18.13 -18.39 0.46
CA THR A 92 -17.28 -18.61 -0.72
C THR A 92 -17.55 -17.59 -1.82
N ILE A 93 -16.49 -16.95 -2.30
CA ILE A 93 -16.54 -15.93 -3.36
C ILE A 93 -16.74 -16.55 -4.76
N GLY A 94 -16.52 -17.86 -4.92
CA GLY A 94 -16.80 -18.60 -6.16
C GLY A 94 -15.77 -18.43 -7.28
N MET A 95 -14.65 -17.75 -7.00
CA MET A 95 -13.51 -17.62 -7.91
C MET A 95 -12.35 -18.48 -7.40
N ASP A 96 -12.04 -19.57 -8.09
CA ASP A 96 -11.09 -20.60 -7.67
C ASP A 96 -9.74 -20.51 -8.42
N SER A 97 -9.65 -19.64 -9.42
CA SER A 97 -8.44 -19.38 -10.19
C SER A 97 -8.17 -17.88 -10.37
N LEU A 98 -6.90 -17.52 -10.57
CA LEU A 98 -6.53 -16.13 -10.88
C LEU A 98 -7.19 -15.62 -12.16
N SER A 99 -7.41 -16.50 -13.14
CA SER A 99 -8.12 -16.16 -14.38
C SER A 99 -9.56 -15.74 -14.10
N GLU A 100 -10.30 -16.49 -13.27
CA GLU A 100 -11.66 -16.13 -12.87
C GLU A 100 -11.72 -14.81 -12.12
N VAL A 101 -10.74 -14.53 -11.24
CA VAL A 101 -10.62 -13.24 -10.56
C VAL A 101 -10.45 -12.09 -11.56
N ARG A 102 -9.64 -12.30 -12.60
CA ARG A 102 -9.41 -11.30 -13.65
C ARG A 102 -10.63 -11.14 -14.56
N GLU A 103 -11.31 -12.23 -14.89
CA GLU A 103 -12.57 -12.20 -15.66
C GLU A 103 -13.63 -11.39 -14.92
N ALA A 104 -13.83 -11.65 -13.63
CA ALA A 104 -14.75 -10.88 -12.80
C ALA A 104 -14.35 -9.40 -12.68
N LEU A 105 -13.05 -9.09 -12.59
CA LEU A 105 -12.54 -7.72 -12.60
C LEU A 105 -12.87 -7.01 -13.92
N CYS A 106 -12.61 -7.65 -15.06
CA CYS A 106 -12.90 -7.11 -16.38
C CYS A 106 -14.41 -6.99 -16.65
N GLU A 107 -15.23 -7.92 -16.15
CA GLU A 107 -16.69 -7.83 -16.25
C GLU A 107 -17.22 -6.62 -15.47
N ALA A 108 -16.77 -6.43 -14.23
CA ALA A 108 -17.17 -5.29 -13.40
C ALA A 108 -16.61 -3.96 -13.94
N TYR A 109 -15.40 -3.99 -14.50
CA TYR A 109 -14.65 -2.82 -14.92
C TYR A 109 -13.93 -3.07 -16.25
N PRO A 110 -14.61 -2.87 -17.41
CA PRO A 110 -14.09 -3.24 -18.73
C PRO A 110 -12.73 -2.63 -19.11
N HIS A 111 -12.35 -1.50 -18.54
CA HIS A 111 -11.05 -0.86 -18.80
C HIS A 111 -9.85 -1.71 -18.37
N PHE A 112 -10.02 -2.66 -17.44
CA PHE A 112 -8.96 -3.59 -17.05
C PHE A 112 -8.60 -4.60 -18.15
N ALA A 113 -9.46 -4.80 -19.16
CA ALA A 113 -9.17 -5.68 -20.29
C ALA A 113 -8.15 -5.07 -21.27
N GLU A 114 -7.99 -3.74 -21.27
CA GLU A 114 -7.08 -3.02 -22.17
C GLU A 114 -5.75 -2.73 -21.47
N GLY A 115 -4.83 -3.69 -21.58
CA GLY A 115 -3.45 -3.53 -21.08
C GLY A 115 -2.70 -2.41 -21.79
N ASP A 116 -1.91 -1.66 -21.01
CA ASP A 116 -1.01 -0.60 -21.50
C ASP A 116 -1.71 0.50 -22.31
N ALA A 117 -3.01 0.68 -22.11
CA ALA A 117 -3.81 1.73 -22.71
C ALA A 117 -4.21 2.79 -21.67
N ILE A 118 -4.33 4.04 -22.11
CA ILE A 118 -4.94 5.12 -21.33
C ILE A 118 -6.36 5.34 -21.87
N ALA A 119 -7.36 5.09 -21.04
CA ALA A 119 -8.74 5.41 -21.36
C ALA A 119 -9.06 6.88 -21.02
N ASN A 120 -9.68 7.61 -21.94
CA ASN A 120 -10.15 8.96 -21.67
C ASN A 120 -11.29 8.94 -20.64
N ALA A 121 -11.07 9.56 -19.48
CA ALA A 121 -12.10 9.73 -18.47
C ALA A 121 -13.11 10.82 -18.89
N LYS A 122 -14.40 10.55 -18.74
CA LYS A 122 -15.43 11.59 -18.88
C LYS A 122 -15.37 12.52 -17.68
N TRP A 123 -15.15 13.80 -17.92
CA TRP A 123 -15.19 14.80 -16.86
C TRP A 123 -16.58 14.83 -16.23
N SER A 124 -16.61 14.73 -14.91
CA SER A 124 -17.84 14.86 -14.11
C SER A 124 -17.69 16.04 -13.15
N LYS A 125 -18.81 16.57 -12.66
CA LYS A 125 -18.75 17.58 -11.61
C LYS A 125 -18.19 16.92 -10.35
N PHE A 126 -17.03 17.37 -9.90
CA PHE A 126 -16.44 16.95 -8.63
C PHE A 126 -16.13 18.17 -7.76
N GLY A 127 -16.03 17.92 -6.45
CA GLY A 127 -15.80 18.96 -5.45
C GLY A 127 -17.04 19.80 -5.14
N GLY A 128 -16.98 20.49 -4.01
CA GLY A 128 -18.02 21.41 -3.54
C GLY A 128 -17.39 22.49 -2.66
N ARG A 129 -18.17 23.53 -2.32
CA ARG A 129 -17.70 24.52 -1.34
C ARG A 129 -17.65 23.88 0.04
N GLY A 130 -16.47 23.84 0.65
CA GLY A 130 -16.26 23.44 2.04
C GLY A 130 -15.77 24.62 2.88
N LYS A 131 -15.90 24.51 4.21
CA LYS A 131 -15.21 25.43 5.11
C LYS A 131 -13.71 25.11 5.05
N MET A 132 -12.89 26.11 4.78
CA MET A 132 -11.44 25.98 4.82
C MET A 132 -10.97 26.23 6.25
N ASP A 133 -10.18 25.31 6.78
CA ASP A 133 -9.48 25.50 8.04
C ASP A 133 -8.16 26.27 7.80
N ALA A 134 -7.64 26.95 8.83
CA ALA A 134 -6.40 27.71 8.75
C ALA A 134 -5.14 26.82 8.78
N THR A 135 -5.31 25.49 8.83
CA THR A 135 -4.22 24.52 8.82
C THR A 135 -3.36 24.68 7.55
N PRO A 136 -2.04 24.92 7.68
CA PRO A 136 -1.14 25.06 6.55
C PRO A 136 -1.04 23.77 5.72
N ILE A 137 -0.80 23.92 4.41
CA ILE A 137 -0.44 22.79 3.54
C ILE A 137 1.00 22.39 3.88
N THR A 138 1.17 21.12 4.26
CA THR A 138 2.48 20.52 4.56
C THR A 138 2.86 19.49 3.50
N ASN A 139 4.09 18.99 3.53
CA ASN A 139 4.48 17.85 2.72
C ASN A 139 3.63 16.64 3.09
N SER A 140 3.20 15.89 2.06
CA SER A 140 2.50 14.62 2.26
C SER A 140 3.44 13.47 2.59
N LEU A 141 4.73 13.63 2.26
CA LEU A 141 5.80 12.66 2.51
C LEU A 141 6.98 13.38 3.16
N ASP A 142 7.30 12.99 4.39
CA ASP A 142 8.45 13.52 5.11
C ASP A 142 9.76 12.81 4.72
N ASN A 143 9.64 11.63 4.09
CA ASN A 143 10.78 10.79 3.77
C ASN A 143 10.56 10.01 2.48
N PHE A 144 11.18 10.47 1.39
CA PHE A 144 11.12 9.84 0.09
C PHE A 144 11.70 8.41 0.06
N HIS A 145 12.74 8.13 0.86
CA HIS A 145 13.41 6.83 0.85
C HIS A 145 12.67 5.75 1.65
N MET A 146 11.65 6.09 2.45
CA MET A 146 10.98 5.15 3.35
C MET A 146 9.44 5.27 3.30
N THR A 147 8.89 5.26 2.09
CA THR A 147 7.47 5.50 1.83
C THR A 147 6.57 4.27 2.00
N CYS A 148 7.13 3.07 1.89
CA CYS A 148 6.40 1.82 2.05
C CYS A 148 7.20 0.77 2.84
N ALA A 149 6.52 -0.30 3.25
CA ALA A 149 7.12 -1.37 4.06
C ALA A 149 8.38 -2.00 3.41
N ILE A 150 8.43 -2.12 2.08
CA ILE A 150 9.62 -2.61 1.36
C ILE A 150 10.80 -1.67 1.56
N SER A 151 10.58 -0.37 1.28
CA SER A 151 11.63 0.64 1.39
C SER A 151 12.11 0.83 2.83
N ARG A 152 11.22 0.68 3.82
CA ARG A 152 11.58 0.74 5.25
C ARG A 152 12.38 -0.47 5.73
N ALA A 153 12.14 -1.64 5.14
CA ALA A 153 12.93 -2.83 5.42
C ALA A 153 14.27 -2.86 4.64
N SER A 154 14.51 -1.91 3.73
CA SER A 154 15.72 -1.88 2.91
C SER A 154 16.88 -1.18 3.61
N GLU A 155 17.99 -1.91 3.80
CA GLU A 155 19.25 -1.37 4.29
C GLU A 155 19.79 -0.26 3.37
N THR A 156 19.69 -0.43 2.05
CA THR A 156 20.14 0.58 1.07
C THR A 156 19.37 1.88 1.22
N MET A 157 18.05 1.82 1.40
CA MET A 157 17.25 3.03 1.60
C MET A 157 17.51 3.68 2.96
N ALA A 158 17.85 2.90 3.99
CA ALA A 158 18.32 3.42 5.26
C ALA A 158 19.63 4.22 5.11
N GLU A 159 20.59 3.71 4.35
CA GLU A 159 21.84 4.42 4.07
C GLU A 159 21.60 5.69 3.21
N CYS A 160 20.75 5.63 2.18
CA CYS A 160 20.38 6.82 1.40
C CYS A 160 19.78 7.92 2.29
N ARG A 161 18.89 7.54 3.23
CA ARG A 161 18.31 8.50 4.18
C ARG A 161 19.36 9.09 5.10
N LYS A 162 20.28 8.27 5.60
CA LYS A 162 21.36 8.72 6.48
C LYS A 162 22.26 9.72 5.78
N ALA A 163 22.70 9.41 4.56
CA ALA A 163 23.51 10.32 3.76
C ALA A 163 22.82 11.67 3.51
N LEU A 164 21.51 11.65 3.20
CA LEU A 164 20.73 12.88 3.03
C LEU A 164 20.71 13.73 4.32
N LEU A 165 20.56 13.10 5.49
CA LEU A 165 20.56 13.83 6.76
C LEU A 165 21.93 14.43 7.05
N ASP A 166 23.00 13.69 6.80
CA ASP A 166 24.38 14.17 6.99
C ASP A 166 24.66 15.39 6.09
N ASP A 167 24.24 15.38 4.82
CA ASP A 167 24.38 16.51 3.90
C ASP A 167 23.60 17.77 4.38
N THR A 168 22.39 17.59 4.92
CA THR A 168 21.58 18.73 5.43
C THR A 168 22.16 19.36 6.70
N VAL A 169 22.85 18.59 7.53
CA VAL A 169 23.54 19.10 8.73
C VAL A 169 24.73 19.96 8.32
N ASP A 170 25.47 19.56 7.28
CA ASP A 170 26.57 20.36 6.75
C ASP A 170 26.09 21.68 6.12
N GLU A 171 24.97 21.69 5.40
CA GLU A 171 24.41 22.94 4.85
C GLU A 171 23.91 23.91 5.94
N THR A 172 23.30 23.40 7.02
CA THR A 172 22.84 24.24 8.14
C THR A 172 24.01 24.77 8.98
N ALA A 173 25.08 23.99 9.13
CA ALA A 173 26.32 24.46 9.75
C ALA A 173 26.96 25.60 8.95
N ILE A 174 27.00 25.49 7.61
CA ILE A 174 27.54 26.54 6.71
C ILE A 174 26.64 27.79 6.71
N SER A 175 25.32 27.65 6.72
CA SER A 175 24.41 28.81 6.74
C SER A 175 24.53 29.61 8.05
N SER A 176 24.79 28.93 9.19
CA SER A 176 24.93 29.58 10.49
C SER A 176 26.22 30.41 10.64
N THR A 177 27.30 30.04 9.95
CA THR A 177 28.56 30.80 9.93
C THR A 177 28.48 32.02 9.02
N VAL A 178 27.75 31.94 7.89
CA VAL A 178 27.59 33.07 6.96
C VAL A 178 26.60 34.11 7.49
N ALA A 179 25.64 33.73 8.34
CA ALA A 179 24.72 34.67 9.00
C ALA A 179 25.32 35.39 10.23
N ALA A 180 26.53 34.99 10.65
CA ALA A 180 27.26 35.56 11.79
C ALA A 180 28.39 36.53 11.39
N GLU A 181 28.59 36.75 10.07
CA GLU A 181 29.45 37.80 9.49
C GLU A 181 28.62 38.99 8.99
#